data_AF-X1UHI3-F1
#
_entry.id   AF-X1UHI3-F1
#
_cell.length_a   1.000
_cell.length_b   1.000
_cell.length_c   1.000
_cell.angle_alpha   90.00
_cell.angle_beta   90.00
_cell.angle_gamma   90.00
#
_symmetry.space_group_name_H-M   'P 1'
#
loop_
_entity.id
_entity.type
_entity.pdbx_description
1 polymer ?
#
loop_
_entity_poly.entity_id
_entity_poly.type
_entity_poly.pdbx_seq_one_letter_code
_entity_poly.pdbx_strand_id
1 'polypeptide(L)'
;MENIVDLSAQTVFAEATTYPAIVVLKKESSNASLYYVSVPQGITDSPVTSALDLEGLPAVVTDQESTTRRMWPPLAKGDTLWEKLSANTEPLGEMAEKTFVGLQTSADKVYILEKLGEAGLGLVRIRSQATGKVHELESELLKPLLSGHDIKRYGTPLPNRFLLFPYIAKEGKADLIPVENFANSFTNLGIA
;
A
#
# COMPACT_ATOMS: atom_id res chain seq x y z
N MET A 1 -29.79 -7.77 -1.63
CA MET A 1 -29.24 -7.39 -2.95
C MET A 1 -29.60 -8.49 -3.92
N GLU A 2 -30.12 -8.18 -5.11
CA GLU A 2 -30.61 -9.23 -6.03
C GLU A 2 -29.65 -9.50 -7.18
N ASN A 3 -29.23 -8.45 -7.90
CA ASN A 3 -28.39 -8.60 -9.08
C ASN A 3 -27.25 -7.59 -9.05
N ILE A 4 -26.08 -8.02 -9.53
CA ILE A 4 -24.92 -7.18 -9.84
C ILE A 4 -24.54 -7.43 -11.29
N VAL A 5 -24.49 -6.36 -12.08
CA VAL A 5 -23.91 -6.39 -13.43
C VAL A 5 -22.61 -5.62 -13.39
N ASP A 6 -21.50 -6.33 -13.53
CA ASP A 6 -20.15 -5.79 -13.51
C ASP A 6 -19.72 -5.39 -14.92
N LEU A 7 -19.48 -4.09 -15.09
CA LEU A 7 -19.12 -3.45 -16.34
C LEU A 7 -17.64 -3.00 -16.31
N SER A 8 -16.83 -3.49 -15.36
CA SER A 8 -15.42 -3.14 -15.22
C SER A 8 -14.58 -3.38 -16.46
N ALA A 9 -14.97 -4.35 -17.30
CA ALA A 9 -14.30 -4.60 -18.56
C ALA A 9 -14.74 -3.62 -19.67
N GLN A 10 -15.85 -2.90 -19.50
CA GLN A 10 -16.36 -1.93 -20.48
C GLN A 10 -15.76 -0.54 -20.30
N THR A 11 -15.54 0.16 -21.41
CA THR A 11 -15.23 1.60 -21.40
C THR A 11 -16.52 2.41 -21.40
N VAL A 12 -17.28 2.34 -20.31
CA VAL A 12 -18.58 3.05 -20.19
C VAL A 12 -18.40 4.57 -20.20
N PHE A 13 -17.29 5.06 -19.64
CA PHE A 13 -16.96 6.48 -19.57
C PHE A 13 -15.62 6.72 -20.26
N ALA A 14 -15.63 7.51 -21.34
CA ALA A 14 -14.47 7.73 -22.21
C ALA A 14 -13.27 8.41 -21.52
N GLU A 15 -13.51 9.16 -20.44
CA GLU A 15 -12.49 9.99 -19.78
C GLU A 15 -12.07 9.50 -18.38
N ALA A 16 -12.55 8.32 -17.93
CA ALA A 16 -12.22 7.82 -16.59
C ALA A 16 -12.05 6.29 -16.57
N THR A 17 -10.93 5.83 -16.00
CA THR A 17 -10.74 4.40 -15.66
C THR A 17 -11.56 4.07 -14.42
N THR A 18 -12.86 3.85 -14.63
CA THR A 18 -13.80 3.46 -13.57
C THR A 18 -14.06 1.95 -13.62
N TYR A 19 -14.46 1.37 -12.49
CA TYR A 19 -15.00 0.01 -12.39
C TYR A 19 -16.52 0.09 -12.22
N PRO A 20 -17.30 0.45 -13.26
CA PRO A 20 -18.73 0.64 -13.12
C PRO A 20 -19.44 -0.69 -12.85
N ALA A 21 -20.47 -0.64 -12.02
CA ALA A 21 -21.37 -1.75 -11.81
C ALA A 21 -22.80 -1.23 -11.63
N ILE A 22 -23.78 -2.02 -12.09
CA ILE A 22 -25.20 -1.79 -11.84
C ILE A 22 -25.62 -2.74 -10.72
N VAL A 23 -26.20 -2.19 -9.65
CA VAL A 23 -26.67 -2.96 -8.50
C VAL A 23 -28.19 -2.85 -8.41
N VAL A 24 -28.88 -3.99 -8.49
CA VAL A 24 -30.33 -4.08 -8.35
C VAL A 24 -30.68 -4.50 -6.94
N LEU A 25 -31.49 -3.67 -6.26
CA LEU A 25 -31.89 -3.84 -4.87
C LEU A 25 -33.41 -3.99 -4.78
N LYS A 26 -33.85 -4.99 -4.02
CA LYS A 26 -35.26 -5.15 -3.63
C LYS A 26 -35.46 -4.76 -2.17
N LYS A 27 -36.54 -4.04 -1.91
CA LYS A 27 -36.93 -3.54 -0.58
C LYS A 27 -37.61 -4.62 0.26
N GLU A 28 -36.98 -5.78 0.42
CA GLU A 28 -37.41 -6.84 1.34
C GLU A 28 -36.17 -7.61 1.83
N SER A 29 -36.13 -7.94 3.12
CA SER A 29 -35.11 -8.81 3.69
C SER A 29 -35.39 -10.25 3.25
N SER A 30 -34.65 -10.72 2.24
CA SER A 30 -34.65 -12.14 1.89
C SER A 30 -33.22 -12.67 1.84
N ASN A 31 -33.03 -13.91 2.31
CA ASN A 31 -31.82 -14.71 2.10
C ASN A 31 -31.72 -15.22 0.65
N ALA A 32 -32.26 -14.47 -0.32
CA ALA A 32 -32.24 -14.85 -1.71
C ALA A 32 -30.81 -14.86 -2.25
N SER A 33 -30.59 -15.72 -3.26
CA SER A 33 -29.35 -15.76 -4.00
C SER A 33 -29.07 -14.42 -4.67
N LEU A 34 -27.79 -14.07 -4.69
CA LEU A 34 -27.23 -12.96 -5.44
C LEU A 34 -26.83 -13.47 -6.82
N TYR A 35 -27.28 -12.78 -7.86
CA TYR A 35 -26.89 -13.03 -9.24
C TYR A 35 -25.81 -12.02 -9.64
N TYR A 36 -24.64 -12.51 -10.02
CA TYR A 36 -23.54 -11.70 -10.51
C TYR A 36 -23.24 -12.04 -11.97
N VAL A 37 -23.16 -11.03 -12.82
CA VAL A 37 -22.79 -11.18 -14.23
C VAL A 37 -21.64 -10.24 -14.55
N SER A 38 -20.54 -10.78 -15.07
CA SER A 38 -19.43 -9.99 -15.61
C SER A 38 -19.58 -9.82 -17.11
N VAL A 39 -19.61 -8.58 -17.57
CA VAL A 39 -19.84 -8.23 -18.98
C VAL A 39 -18.51 -8.12 -19.71
N PRO A 40 -18.15 -9.04 -20.63
CA PRO A 40 -16.83 -9.07 -21.28
C PRO A 40 -16.64 -7.94 -22.29
N GLN A 41 -15.38 -7.52 -22.51
CA GLN A 41 -15.05 -6.44 -23.46
C GLN A 41 -15.61 -6.70 -24.86
N GLY A 42 -15.97 -5.63 -25.58
CA GLY A 42 -16.37 -5.72 -26.99
C GLY A 42 -17.87 -5.90 -27.22
N ILE A 43 -18.70 -5.80 -26.18
CA ILE A 43 -20.15 -5.63 -26.34
C ILE A 43 -20.39 -4.17 -26.76
N THR A 44 -20.51 -3.95 -28.07
CA THR A 44 -20.75 -2.64 -28.68
C THR A 44 -22.24 -2.28 -28.72
N ASP A 45 -22.53 -0.97 -28.74
CA ASP A 45 -23.84 -0.31 -28.82
C ASP A 45 -24.73 -0.76 -29.99
N SER A 46 -25.12 -2.03 -30.04
CA SER A 46 -26.31 -2.40 -30.79
C SER A 46 -27.50 -1.73 -30.08
N PRO A 47 -28.37 -0.98 -30.78
CA PRO A 47 -29.55 -0.41 -30.14
C PRO A 47 -30.33 -1.55 -29.49
N VAL A 48 -30.33 -1.54 -28.16
CA VAL A 48 -30.94 -2.56 -27.31
C VAL A 48 -32.44 -2.49 -27.51
N THR A 49 -32.96 -3.14 -28.56
CA THR A 49 -34.41 -3.26 -28.82
C THR A 49 -35.05 -4.37 -27.99
N SER A 50 -34.23 -5.19 -27.33
CA SER A 50 -34.62 -6.18 -26.34
C SER A 50 -33.60 -6.11 -25.21
N ALA A 51 -34.04 -6.28 -23.96
CA ALA A 51 -33.16 -6.37 -22.80
C ALA A 51 -31.92 -7.21 -23.15
N LEU A 52 -30.72 -6.75 -22.77
CA LEU A 52 -29.50 -7.55 -22.85
C LEU A 52 -29.84 -8.97 -22.42
N ASP A 53 -29.66 -9.93 -23.32
CA ASP A 53 -29.96 -11.33 -23.04
C ASP A 53 -28.86 -11.86 -22.12
N LEU A 54 -28.97 -11.50 -20.83
CA LEU A 54 -28.04 -11.88 -19.78
C LEU A 54 -28.10 -13.39 -19.51
N GLU A 55 -29.11 -14.10 -20.04
CA GLU A 55 -29.26 -15.55 -19.92
C GLU A 55 -28.12 -16.33 -20.59
N GLY A 56 -27.46 -15.74 -21.60
CA GLY A 56 -26.31 -16.34 -22.30
C GLY A 56 -24.95 -16.10 -21.64
N LEU A 57 -24.86 -15.19 -20.66
CA LEU A 57 -23.61 -14.92 -19.94
C LEU A 57 -23.48 -15.86 -18.73
N PRO A 58 -22.25 -16.27 -18.36
CA PRO A 58 -22.04 -17.08 -17.17
C PRO A 58 -22.41 -16.29 -15.91
N ALA A 59 -23.67 -16.41 -15.50
CA ALA A 59 -24.16 -15.82 -14.26
C ALA A 59 -23.64 -16.64 -13.07
N VAL A 60 -22.94 -15.97 -12.18
CA VAL A 60 -22.55 -16.52 -10.90
C VAL A 60 -23.72 -16.37 -9.94
N VAL A 61 -24.27 -17.50 -9.51
CA VAL A 61 -25.26 -17.54 -8.43
C VAL A 61 -24.53 -17.83 -7.14
N THR A 62 -24.53 -16.86 -6.23
CA THR A 62 -23.89 -16.98 -4.91
C THR A 62 -24.87 -16.56 -3.81
N ASP A 63 -24.54 -16.87 -2.56
CA ASP A 63 -25.19 -16.24 -1.42
C ASP A 63 -24.78 -14.76 -1.30
N GLN A 64 -25.47 -14.03 -0.43
CA GLN A 64 -25.13 -12.63 -0.13
C GLN A 64 -23.94 -12.52 0.86
N GLU A 65 -23.36 -13.62 1.31
CA GLU A 65 -22.26 -13.64 2.29
C GLU A 65 -20.91 -13.29 1.64
N SER A 66 -20.71 -13.60 0.36
CA SER A 66 -19.52 -13.15 -0.39
C SER A 66 -19.34 -11.63 -0.34
N THR A 67 -20.44 -10.88 -0.42
CA THR A 67 -20.45 -9.41 -0.39
C THR A 67 -20.16 -8.86 1.01
N THR A 68 -20.62 -9.53 2.07
CA THR A 68 -20.32 -9.13 3.46
C THR A 68 -18.88 -9.45 3.84
N ARG A 69 -18.28 -10.49 3.25
CA ARG A 69 -16.87 -10.86 3.40
C ARG A 69 -15.90 -9.98 2.60
N ARG A 70 -16.38 -8.91 1.95
CA ARG A 70 -15.59 -7.98 1.13
C ARG A 70 -14.82 -8.67 -0.02
N MET A 71 -15.37 -9.79 -0.52
CA MET A 71 -14.78 -10.52 -1.65
C MET A 71 -15.32 -9.91 -2.94
N TRP A 72 -14.41 -9.52 -3.84
CA TRP A 72 -14.75 -8.98 -5.16
C TRP A 72 -13.83 -9.55 -6.25
N PRO A 73 -14.37 -10.11 -7.34
CA PRO A 73 -15.80 -10.34 -7.58
C PRO A 73 -16.39 -11.40 -6.61
N PRO A 74 -17.73 -11.47 -6.45
CA PRO A 74 -18.39 -12.52 -5.68
C PRO A 74 -17.96 -13.91 -6.15
N LEU A 75 -17.67 -14.81 -5.21
CA LEU A 75 -17.25 -16.18 -5.51
C LEU A 75 -18.44 -17.00 -5.99
N ALA A 76 -18.22 -17.88 -6.97
CA ALA A 76 -19.23 -18.82 -7.38
C ALA A 76 -19.41 -19.94 -6.34
N LYS A 77 -20.63 -20.47 -6.25
CA LYS A 77 -20.87 -21.68 -5.47
C LYS A 77 -20.00 -22.83 -6.04
N GLY A 78 -19.12 -23.39 -5.21
CA GLY A 78 -18.18 -24.44 -5.61
C GLY A 78 -16.90 -23.93 -6.29
N ASP A 79 -16.49 -22.68 -6.00
CA ASP A 79 -15.20 -22.15 -6.45
C ASP A 79 -14.02 -22.92 -5.83
N THR A 80 -13.54 -23.90 -6.60
CA THR A 80 -12.42 -24.76 -6.19
C THR A 80 -11.10 -24.02 -6.00
N LEU A 81 -10.91 -22.84 -6.61
CA LEU A 81 -9.70 -22.04 -6.42
C LEU A 81 -9.72 -21.42 -5.03
N TRP A 82 -10.84 -20.82 -4.62
CA TRP A 82 -10.97 -20.24 -3.30
C TRP A 82 -10.86 -21.29 -2.19
N GLU A 83 -11.47 -22.46 -2.36
CA GLU A 83 -11.33 -23.58 -1.42
C GLU A 83 -9.87 -24.00 -1.26
N LYS A 84 -9.14 -24.15 -2.37
CA LYS A 84 -7.71 -24.48 -2.34
C LYS A 84 -6.87 -23.39 -1.68
N LEU A 85 -7.13 -22.12 -1.97
CA LEU A 85 -6.41 -21.01 -1.34
C LEU A 85 -6.69 -20.98 0.16
N SER A 86 -7.95 -21.07 0.57
CA SER A 86 -8.35 -21.06 1.98
C SER A 86 -7.78 -22.24 2.77
N ALA A 87 -7.68 -23.41 2.13
CA ALA A 87 -7.14 -24.61 2.79
C ALA A 87 -5.61 -24.63 2.88
N ASN A 88 -4.90 -23.88 2.03
CA ASN A 88 -3.44 -23.95 1.91
C ASN A 88 -2.72 -22.62 2.19
N THR A 89 -3.44 -21.57 2.58
CA THR A 89 -2.87 -20.25 2.88
C THR A 89 -3.46 -19.67 4.15
N GLU A 90 -2.68 -18.82 4.80
CA GLU A 90 -3.12 -18.05 5.95
C GLU A 90 -3.32 -16.58 5.53
N PRO A 91 -4.44 -15.93 5.90
CA PRO A 91 -4.63 -14.53 5.63
C PRO A 91 -3.54 -13.68 6.31
N LEU A 92 -3.04 -12.66 5.60
CA LEU A 92 -2.04 -11.75 6.15
C LEU A 92 -2.48 -11.11 7.47
N GLY A 93 -3.78 -10.89 7.66
CA GLY A 93 -4.34 -10.33 8.89
C GLY A 93 -4.23 -11.24 10.12
N GLU A 94 -4.11 -12.57 9.93
CA GLU A 94 -3.86 -13.51 11.02
C GLU A 94 -2.36 -13.59 11.36
N MET A 95 -1.50 -13.41 10.35
CA MET A 95 -0.04 -13.45 10.52
C MET A 95 0.57 -12.12 11.00
N ALA A 96 -0.02 -10.99 10.65
CA ALA A 96 0.53 -9.67 10.91
C ALA A 96 -0.27 -8.95 12.01
N GLU A 97 0.40 -8.63 13.11
CA GLU A 97 -0.22 -7.90 14.23
C GLU A 97 -0.73 -6.51 13.78
N LYS A 98 0.05 -5.82 12.93
CA LYS A 98 -0.25 -4.47 12.44
C LYS A 98 0.34 -4.24 11.05
N THR A 99 -0.36 -3.47 10.23
CA THR A 99 0.20 -2.94 8.98
C THR A 99 1.00 -1.68 9.28
N PHE A 100 2.31 -1.74 9.07
CA PHE A 100 3.18 -0.58 9.25
C PHE A 100 3.02 0.39 8.07
N VAL A 101 2.63 1.64 8.36
CA VAL A 101 2.38 2.68 7.34
C VAL A 101 3.64 3.43 6.88
N GLY A 102 4.81 2.98 7.32
CA GLY A 102 6.08 3.66 7.08
C GLY A 102 6.47 4.61 8.23
N LEU A 103 7.69 5.14 8.14
CA LEU A 103 8.19 6.13 9.07
C LEU A 103 7.49 7.48 8.81
N GLN A 104 6.84 8.02 9.83
CA GLN A 104 6.26 9.36 9.79
C GLN A 104 7.14 10.30 10.59
N THR A 105 7.71 11.31 9.93
CA THR A 105 8.40 12.40 10.64
C THR A 105 7.56 13.67 10.52
N SER A 106 7.39 14.40 11.62
CA SER A 106 6.68 15.69 11.62
C SER A 106 7.55 16.84 11.09
N ALA A 107 8.80 16.56 10.71
CA ALA A 107 9.79 17.54 10.29
C ALA A 107 10.78 16.97 9.26
N ASP A 108 10.27 16.51 8.12
CA ASP A 108 11.07 15.87 7.07
C ASP A 108 12.31 16.71 6.66
N LYS A 109 12.18 18.04 6.59
CA LYS A 109 13.30 18.94 6.24
C LYS A 109 14.48 18.87 7.22
N VAL A 110 14.22 18.47 8.46
CA VAL A 110 15.22 18.34 9.52
C VAL A 110 15.77 16.92 9.54
N TYR A 111 14.88 15.92 9.51
CA TYR A 111 15.25 14.52 9.72
C TYR A 111 15.76 13.82 8.46
N ILE A 112 15.38 14.27 7.26
CA ILE A 112 15.80 13.65 6.00
C ILE A 112 16.99 14.44 5.43
N LEU A 113 18.11 13.74 5.28
CA LEU A 113 19.38 14.29 4.84
C LEU A 113 19.82 13.62 3.55
N GLU A 114 20.29 14.40 2.57
CA GLU A 114 20.81 13.88 1.31
C GLU A 114 22.24 13.37 1.53
N LYS A 115 22.54 12.12 1.15
CA LYS A 115 23.90 11.57 1.21
C LYS A 115 24.75 12.18 0.10
N LEU A 116 25.89 12.78 0.46
CA LEU A 116 26.87 13.26 -0.52
C LEU A 116 28.11 12.35 -0.63
N GLY A 117 28.41 11.59 0.42
CA GLY A 117 29.53 10.64 0.43
C GLY A 117 30.08 10.40 1.84
N GLU A 118 31.08 9.54 1.94
CA GLU A 118 31.84 9.36 3.18
C GLU A 118 32.85 10.51 3.35
N ALA A 119 33.03 11.01 4.58
CA ALA A 119 34.02 12.04 4.92
C ALA A 119 35.26 11.46 5.64
N GLY A 120 35.25 10.16 5.97
CA GLY A 120 36.34 9.48 6.68
C GLY A 120 36.13 9.47 8.20
N LEU A 121 36.88 8.61 8.91
CA LEU A 121 36.83 8.49 10.38
C LEU A 121 35.41 8.32 10.98
N GLY A 122 34.52 7.63 10.24
CA GLY A 122 33.13 7.40 10.68
C GLY A 122 32.18 8.58 10.44
N LEU A 123 32.63 9.64 9.76
CA LEU A 123 31.82 10.78 9.35
C LEU A 123 31.25 10.60 7.93
N VAL A 124 30.05 11.11 7.74
CA VAL A 124 29.32 11.12 6.47
C VAL A 124 29.02 12.57 6.09
N ARG A 125 29.32 12.92 4.85
CA ARG A 125 28.97 14.22 4.29
C ARG A 125 27.53 14.21 3.81
N ILE A 126 26.73 15.14 4.31
CA ILE A 126 25.29 15.24 4.02
C ILE A 126 24.88 16.66 3.68
N ARG A 127 23.76 16.82 2.98
CA ARG A 127 23.08 18.12 2.81
C ARG A 127 21.79 18.15 3.61
N SER A 128 21.63 19.20 4.42
CA SER A 128 20.43 19.45 5.22
C SER A 128 19.56 20.50 4.54
N GLN A 129 18.30 20.16 4.27
CA GLN A 129 17.34 21.12 3.71
C GLN A 129 16.93 22.18 4.74
N ALA A 130 16.80 21.82 6.02
CA ALA A 130 16.46 22.77 7.07
C ALA A 130 17.48 23.90 7.23
N THR A 131 18.78 23.62 7.04
CA THR A 131 19.85 24.63 7.17
C THR A 131 20.35 25.18 5.84
N GLY A 132 20.01 24.53 4.71
CA GLY A 132 20.52 24.86 3.38
C GLY A 132 22.02 24.61 3.20
N LYS A 133 22.66 23.85 4.09
CA LYS A 133 24.12 23.66 4.15
C LYS A 133 24.53 22.20 4.09
N VAL A 134 25.81 21.99 3.82
CA VAL A 134 26.48 20.70 3.93
C VAL A 134 27.06 20.57 5.34
N HIS A 135 26.86 19.40 5.95
CA HIS A 135 27.42 19.05 7.25
C HIS A 135 28.15 17.72 7.14
N GLU A 136 29.07 17.49 8.08
CA GLU A 136 29.69 16.18 8.31
C GLU A 136 29.18 15.69 9.65
N LEU A 137 28.56 14.51 9.66
CA LEU A 137 27.92 13.93 10.84
C LEU A 137 28.42 12.50 11.06
N GLU A 138 28.50 12.09 12.32
CA GLU A 138 28.81 10.72 12.69
C GLU A 138 27.77 9.77 12.11
N SER A 139 28.25 8.73 11.45
CA SER A 139 27.42 7.68 10.84
C SER A 139 26.49 6.99 11.83
N GLU A 140 26.83 7.00 13.13
CA GLU A 140 26.03 6.42 14.21
C GLU A 140 24.70 7.16 14.42
N LEU A 141 24.67 8.46 14.12
CA LEU A 141 23.48 9.31 14.17
C LEU A 141 22.64 9.20 12.90
N LEU A 142 23.05 8.40 11.92
CA LEU A 142 22.41 8.30 10.62
C LEU A 142 21.87 6.89 10.38
N LYS A 143 20.62 6.79 9.93
CA LYS A 143 20.03 5.51 9.48
C LYS A 143 19.68 5.62 7.99
N PRO A 144 20.05 4.63 7.15
CA PRO A 144 19.68 4.66 5.74
C PRO A 144 18.17 4.81 5.58
N LEU A 145 17.74 5.71 4.70
CA LEU A 145 16.34 5.96 4.43
C LEU A 145 16.01 5.55 3.00
N LEU A 146 14.96 4.74 2.86
CA LEU A 146 14.35 4.40 1.58
C LEU A 146 12.99 5.06 1.51
N SER A 147 12.70 5.63 0.35
CA SER A 147 11.40 6.21 0.03
C SER A 147 10.78 5.50 -1.16
N GLY A 148 9.49 5.76 -1.43
CA GLY A 148 8.75 5.05 -2.48
C GLY A 148 9.41 5.11 -3.86
N HIS A 149 10.14 6.18 -4.20
CA HIS A 149 10.84 6.30 -5.49
C HIS A 149 12.17 5.53 -5.54
N ASP A 150 12.75 5.17 -4.40
CA ASP A 150 13.96 4.36 -4.33
C ASP A 150 13.65 2.86 -4.53
N ILE A 151 12.38 2.48 -4.39
CA ILE A 151 11.90 1.10 -4.52
C ILE A 151 11.45 0.86 -5.96
N LYS A 152 12.19 0.02 -6.68
CA LYS A 152 11.84 -0.44 -8.02
C LYS A 152 11.41 -1.89 -7.99
N ARG A 153 10.49 -2.26 -8.89
CA ARG A 153 10.01 -3.65 -9.03
C ARG A 153 11.21 -4.57 -9.30
N TYR A 154 11.38 -5.58 -8.44
CA TYR A 154 12.49 -6.55 -8.49
C TYR A 154 13.90 -5.94 -8.45
N GLY A 155 14.04 -4.69 -8.00
CA GLY A 155 15.33 -4.02 -7.86
C GLY A 155 15.87 -4.10 -6.44
N THR A 156 17.19 -4.05 -6.29
CA THR A 156 17.82 -3.80 -4.99
C THR A 156 17.80 -2.30 -4.70
N PRO A 157 17.07 -1.83 -3.68
CA PRO A 157 17.03 -0.41 -3.37
C PRO A 157 18.40 0.04 -2.83
N LEU A 158 18.86 1.19 -3.32
CA LEU A 158 20.09 1.82 -2.86
C LEU A 158 19.73 3.12 -2.11
N PRO A 159 19.97 3.21 -0.80
CA PRO A 159 19.64 4.40 -0.04
C PRO A 159 20.56 5.56 -0.43
N ASN A 160 19.97 6.62 -0.97
CA ASN A 160 20.64 7.89 -1.31
C ASN A 160 20.40 8.97 -0.25
N ARG A 161 19.66 8.64 0.81
CA ARG A 161 19.29 9.53 1.92
C ARG A 161 19.55 8.86 3.25
N PHE A 162 19.70 9.70 4.25
CA PHE A 162 19.76 9.30 5.65
C PHE A 162 18.62 9.94 6.43
N LEU A 163 18.17 9.21 7.43
CA LEU A 163 17.40 9.71 8.54
C LEU A 163 18.37 10.12 9.66
N LEU A 164 18.29 11.37 10.10
CA LEU A 164 18.90 11.81 11.34
C LEU A 164 18.19 11.13 12.51
N PHE A 165 18.91 10.33 13.28
CA PHE A 165 18.36 9.50 14.34
C PHE A 165 19.10 9.76 15.68
N PRO A 166 18.81 10.87 16.36
CA PRO A 166 19.45 11.25 17.62
C PRO A 166 18.84 10.50 18.82
N TYR A 167 18.57 9.21 18.66
CA TYR A 167 17.86 8.39 19.64
C TYR A 167 18.63 7.12 19.96
N ILE A 168 18.54 6.70 21.22
CA ILE A 168 19.00 5.39 21.68
C ILE A 168 17.82 4.42 21.55
N ALA A 169 17.96 3.43 20.68
CA ALA A 169 16.97 2.38 20.53
C ALA A 169 17.19 1.28 21.59
N LYS A 170 16.26 1.11 22.53
CA LYS A 170 16.25 0.04 23.54
C LYS A 170 14.86 -0.55 23.67
N GLU A 171 14.75 -1.88 23.64
CA GLU A 171 13.49 -2.62 23.88
C GLU A 171 12.31 -2.13 23.02
N GLY A 172 12.56 -1.77 21.76
CA GLY A 172 11.54 -1.26 20.84
C GLY A 172 11.11 0.20 21.11
N LYS A 173 11.77 0.91 22.02
CA LYS A 173 11.60 2.34 22.27
C LYS A 173 12.81 3.12 21.76
N ALA A 174 12.56 4.36 21.34
CA ALA A 174 13.58 5.30 20.93
C ALA A 174 13.58 6.48 21.89
N ASP A 175 14.57 6.52 22.78
CA ASP A 175 14.73 7.61 23.75
C ASP A 175 15.72 8.64 23.20
N LEU A 176 15.36 9.92 23.26
CA LEU A 176 16.22 10.99 22.77
C LEU A 176 17.54 11.00 23.55
N ILE A 177 18.67 11.09 22.85
CA ILE A 177 19.97 11.20 23.50
C ILE A 177 20.00 12.51 24.32
N PRO A 178 20.26 12.47 25.64
CA PRO A 178 20.40 13.69 26.44
C PRO A 178 21.55 14.56 25.92
N VAL A 179 21.36 15.88 25.93
CA VAL A 179 22.33 16.85 25.38
C VAL A 179 23.73 16.66 25.99
N GLU A 180 23.80 16.39 27.29
CA GLU A 180 25.06 16.13 28.01
C GLU A 180 25.81 14.90 27.45
N ASN A 181 25.08 13.83 27.17
CA ASN A 181 25.65 12.61 26.58
C ASN A 181 25.99 12.81 25.11
N PHE A 182 25.21 13.63 24.40
CA PHE A 182 25.42 13.94 23.01
C PHE A 182 26.76 14.65 22.80
N ALA A 183 27.03 15.68 23.60
CA ALA A 183 28.28 16.43 23.54
C ALA A 183 29.51 15.58 23.85
N ASN A 184 29.39 14.60 24.76
CA ASN A 184 30.49 13.72 25.14
C ASN A 184 30.73 12.56 24.15
N SER A 185 29.69 12.13 23.42
CA SER A 185 29.75 10.95 22.55
C SER A 185 29.91 11.31 21.06
N PHE A 186 29.43 12.49 20.67
CA PHE A 186 29.38 12.98 19.29
C PHE A 186 29.97 14.39 19.19
N THR A 187 31.09 14.62 19.87
CA THR A 187 31.94 15.76 19.57
C THR A 187 32.64 15.43 18.26
N ASN A 188 32.31 16.13 17.17
CA ASN A 188 33.01 16.08 15.89
C ASN A 188 34.49 15.79 16.16
N LEU A 189 34.95 14.57 15.85
CA LEU A 189 36.29 14.08 16.17
C LEU A 189 37.32 15.04 15.57
N GLY A 190 37.75 16.00 16.41
CA GLY A 190 38.78 17.01 16.22
C GLY A 190 38.90 17.62 14.83
N ILE A 191 38.20 18.73 14.56
CA ILE A 191 38.73 19.74 13.63
C ILE A 191 38.51 21.14 14.21
N ALA A 192 39.62 21.69 14.70
CA ALA A 192 39.88 23.12 14.84
C ALA A 192 40.08 23.78 13.47
#